data_AF-A0A1J7D7V0-F1
#
_entry.id   AF-A0A1J7D7V0-F1
#
_cell.length_a   1.000
_cell.length_b   1.000
_cell.length_c   1.000
_cell.angle_alpha   90.00
_cell.angle_beta   90.00
_cell.angle_gamma   90.00
#
_symmetry.space_group_name_H-M   'P 1'
#
loop_
_entity.id
_entity.type
_entity.pdbx_description
1 polymer ?
#
loop_
_entity_poly.entity_id
_entity_poly.type
_entity_poly.pdbx_seq_one_letter_code
_entity_poly.pdbx_strand_id
1 'polypeptide(L)'
;MADVKTFVPPPLNDRQLLAVRLFNEVFKALRQIFPAPMANIKTADDLDMLRRQWVMAFAENGINNMGQIEAGLAMARKTASPFLPSPGQFIAWCQQGNSQHAGLPTATHDRAALWRVFDLLQAPW
;
A
#
# COMPACT_ATOMS: atom_id res chain seq x y z
N MET A 1 18.78 22.32 -26.26
CA MET A 1 18.49 20.87 -26.20
C MET A 1 19.09 20.36 -24.91
N ALA A 2 18.31 20.23 -23.84
CA ALA A 2 18.82 19.72 -22.57
C ALA A 2 18.93 18.19 -22.66
N ASP A 3 20.13 17.69 -22.38
CA ASP A 3 20.49 16.29 -22.30
C ASP A 3 19.57 15.58 -21.28
N VAL A 4 18.66 14.73 -21.76
CA VAL A 4 17.93 13.79 -20.93
C VAL A 4 18.97 12.80 -20.43
N LYS A 5 19.59 13.11 -19.28
CA LYS A 5 20.39 12.14 -18.54
C LYS A 5 19.47 10.95 -18.30
N THR A 6 19.77 9.84 -18.96
CA THR A 6 19.22 8.52 -18.67
C THR A 6 19.40 8.29 -17.18
N PHE A 7 18.35 8.51 -16.40
CA PHE A 7 18.32 8.13 -15.00
C PHE A 7 18.30 6.61 -14.97
N VAL A 8 19.49 6.02 -14.77
CA VAL A 8 19.61 4.60 -14.47
C VAL A 8 19.33 4.46 -12.98
N PRO A 9 18.16 3.91 -12.57
CA PRO A 9 17.87 3.73 -11.16
C PRO A 9 18.95 2.81 -10.55
N PRO A 10 19.34 3.04 -9.28
CA PRO A 10 20.25 2.14 -8.59
C PRO A 10 19.66 0.71 -8.58
N PRO A 11 20.51 -0.34 -8.58
CA PRO A 11 20.04 -1.71 -8.55
C PRO A 11 19.15 -1.94 -7.34
N LEU A 12 18.01 -2.60 -7.57
CA LEU A 12 17.04 -2.89 -6.53
C LEU A 12 17.62 -3.91 -5.55
N ASN A 13 17.39 -3.71 -4.26
CA ASN A 13 17.70 -4.71 -3.23
C ASN A 13 16.64 -5.84 -3.21
N ASP A 14 16.91 -6.92 -2.47
CA ASP A 14 16.02 -8.08 -2.40
C ASP A 14 14.60 -7.74 -1.95
N ARG A 15 14.46 -6.79 -1.02
CA ARG A 15 13.16 -6.32 -0.51
C ARG A 15 12.38 -5.58 -1.59
N GLN A 16 13.04 -4.76 -2.39
CA GLN A 16 12.44 -4.06 -3.52
C GLN A 16 12.08 -5.03 -4.65
N LEU A 17 12.90 -6.05 -4.94
CA LEU A 17 12.58 -7.08 -5.93
C LEU A 17 11.33 -7.89 -5.54
N LEU A 18 11.19 -8.22 -4.26
CA LEU A 18 9.96 -8.82 -3.73
C LEU A 18 8.76 -7.87 -3.90
N ALA A 19 8.91 -6.60 -3.54
CA ALA A 19 7.85 -5.61 -3.67
C ALA A 19 7.42 -5.39 -5.13
N VAL A 20 8.34 -5.46 -6.10
CA VAL A 20 8.02 -5.45 -7.55
C VAL A 20 7.10 -6.61 -7.91
N ARG A 21 7.40 -7.82 -7.43
CA ARG A 21 6.56 -9.00 -7.69
C ARG A 21 5.16 -8.80 -7.11
N LEU A 22 5.05 -8.35 -5.86
CA LEU A 22 3.76 -8.11 -5.21
C LEU A 22 2.97 -6.98 -5.90
N PHE A 23 3.63 -5.90 -6.29
CA PHE A 23 2.99 -4.81 -7.02
C PHE A 23 2.42 -5.27 -8.36
N ASN A 24 3.12 -6.14 -9.10
CA ASN A 24 2.60 -6.63 -10.38
C ASN A 24 1.28 -7.40 -10.19
N GLU A 25 1.13 -8.17 -9.12
CA GLU A 25 -0.12 -8.87 -8.80
C GLU A 25 -1.22 -7.89 -8.38
N VAL A 26 -0.89 -6.91 -7.54
CA VAL A 26 -1.82 -5.84 -7.16
C VAL A 26 -2.30 -5.07 -8.39
N PHE A 27 -1.39 -4.68 -9.28
CA PHE A 27 -1.70 -3.89 -10.45
C PHE A 27 -2.65 -4.62 -11.42
N LYS A 28 -2.41 -5.92 -11.66
CA LYS A 28 -3.32 -6.76 -12.45
C LYS A 28 -4.73 -6.76 -11.86
N ALA A 29 -4.86 -6.93 -10.55
CA ALA A 29 -6.15 -6.95 -9.88
C ALA A 29 -6.83 -5.57 -9.87
N LEU A 30 -6.08 -4.50 -9.58
CA LEU A 30 -6.61 -3.14 -9.57
C LEU A 30 -7.12 -2.71 -10.96
N ARG A 31 -6.56 -3.22 -12.06
CA ARG A 31 -7.09 -2.99 -13.42
C ARG A 31 -8.49 -3.56 -13.63
N GLN A 32 -8.83 -4.63 -12.92
CA GLN A 32 -10.18 -5.22 -12.97
C GLN A 32 -11.14 -4.52 -12.03
N ILE A 33 -10.67 -4.11 -10.85
CA ILE A 33 -11.50 -3.45 -9.82
C ILE A 33 -11.79 -1.98 -10.20
N PHE A 34 -10.81 -1.29 -10.76
CA PHE A 34 -10.87 0.15 -11.10
C PHE A 34 -10.55 0.40 -12.59
N PRO A 35 -11.38 -0.09 -13.52
CA PRO A 35 -11.07 -0.04 -14.95
C PRO A 35 -10.94 1.39 -15.49
N ALA A 36 -11.80 2.33 -15.04
CA ALA A 36 -11.80 3.71 -15.53
C ALA A 36 -10.54 4.51 -15.10
N PRO A 37 -10.15 4.56 -13.81
CA PRO A 37 -8.88 5.19 -13.42
C PRO A 37 -7.66 4.58 -14.14
N MET A 38 -7.66 3.27 -14.35
CA MET A 38 -6.56 2.57 -15.02
C MET A 38 -6.47 2.87 -16.51
N ALA A 39 -7.60 3.17 -17.16
CA ALA A 39 -7.60 3.65 -18.55
C ALA A 39 -6.92 5.03 -18.72
N ASN A 40 -6.72 5.77 -17.62
CA ASN A 40 -6.06 7.08 -17.67
C ASN A 40 -4.53 7.00 -17.54
N ILE A 41 -3.95 5.80 -17.35
CA ILE A 41 -2.51 5.58 -17.46
C ILE A 41 -2.18 5.43 -18.95
N LYS A 42 -1.61 6.49 -19.55
CA LYS A 42 -1.49 6.61 -21.01
C LYS A 42 -0.11 6.22 -21.53
N THR A 43 0.93 6.41 -20.73
CA THR A 43 2.32 6.21 -21.15
C THR A 43 3.02 5.15 -20.31
N ALA A 44 4.10 4.59 -20.86
CA ALA A 44 4.99 3.70 -20.11
C ALA A 44 5.64 4.43 -18.92
N ASP A 45 5.95 5.71 -19.07
CA ASP A 45 6.56 6.54 -18.02
C ASP A 45 5.59 6.77 -16.85
N ASP A 46 4.30 7.04 -17.13
CA ASP A 46 3.26 7.14 -16.09
C ASP A 46 3.17 5.85 -15.26
N LEU A 47 3.19 4.70 -15.95
CA LEU A 47 3.14 3.40 -15.30
C LEU A 47 4.42 3.12 -14.49
N ASP A 48 5.58 3.50 -15.01
CA ASP A 48 6.86 3.31 -14.33
C ASP A 48 6.95 4.18 -13.08
N MET A 49 6.48 5.42 -13.13
CA MET A 49 6.41 6.30 -11.96
C MET A 49 5.44 5.73 -10.91
N LEU A 50 4.26 5.28 -11.32
CA LEU A 50 3.30 4.60 -10.43
C LEU A 50 3.94 3.37 -9.78
N ARG A 51 4.55 2.49 -10.58
CA ARG A 51 5.24 1.29 -10.09
C ARG A 51 6.28 1.62 -9.05
N ARG A 52 7.16 2.59 -9.33
CA ARG A 52 8.22 3.00 -8.40
C ARG A 52 7.66 3.45 -7.05
N GLN A 53 6.63 4.29 -7.06
CA GLN A 53 5.99 4.77 -5.83
C GLN A 53 5.42 3.62 -5.00
N TRP A 54 4.72 2.69 -5.62
CA TRP A 54 4.14 1.54 -4.92
C TRP A 54 5.20 0.56 -4.41
N VAL A 55 6.23 0.29 -5.21
CA VAL A 55 7.33 -0.60 -4.82
C VAL A 55 8.08 -0.05 -3.62
N MET A 56 8.39 1.26 -3.61
CA MET A 56 9.00 1.92 -2.45
C MET A 56 8.09 1.84 -1.23
N ALA A 57 6.81 2.17 -1.38
CA ALA A 57 5.86 2.14 -0.26
C ALA A 57 5.72 0.73 0.35
N PHE A 58 5.64 -0.32 -0.47
CA PHE A 58 5.61 -1.71 -0.01
C PHE A 58 6.91 -2.12 0.69
N ALA A 59 8.04 -1.78 0.07
CA ALA A 59 9.35 -2.04 0.61
C ALA A 59 9.64 -1.21 1.86
N GLU A 60 9.02 -0.06 2.12
CA GLU A 60 9.23 0.69 3.37
C GLU A 60 8.34 0.13 4.49
N ASN A 61 7.09 -0.24 4.17
CA ASN A 61 6.07 -0.63 5.14
C ASN A 61 5.99 -2.14 5.43
N GLY A 62 6.88 -2.94 4.82
CA GLY A 62 7.02 -4.36 5.14
C GLY A 62 5.91 -5.22 4.53
N ILE A 63 5.39 -4.80 3.37
CA ILE A 63 4.48 -5.63 2.59
C ILE A 63 5.33 -6.66 1.83
N ASN A 64 5.27 -7.91 2.26
CA ASN A 64 6.21 -8.95 1.84
C ASN A 64 5.59 -10.32 1.56
N ASN A 65 4.26 -10.48 1.66
CA ASN A 65 3.59 -11.74 1.39
C ASN A 65 2.24 -11.56 0.71
N MET A 66 1.73 -12.64 0.10
CA MET A 66 0.46 -12.62 -0.63
C MET A 66 -0.76 -12.45 0.28
N GLY A 67 -0.73 -12.93 1.53
CA GLY A 67 -1.87 -12.79 2.45
C GLY A 67 -2.18 -11.32 2.76
N GLN A 68 -1.15 -10.48 2.93
CA GLN A 68 -1.30 -9.02 3.03
C GLN A 68 -1.95 -8.42 1.78
N ILE A 69 -1.51 -8.84 0.59
CA ILE A 69 -2.05 -8.35 -0.68
C ILE A 69 -3.52 -8.75 -0.84
N GLU A 70 -3.87 -9.99 -0.52
CA GLU A 70 -5.24 -10.50 -0.60
C GLU A 70 -6.18 -9.73 0.34
N ALA A 71 -5.72 -9.40 1.56
CA ALA A 71 -6.44 -8.53 2.47
C ALA A 71 -6.69 -7.13 1.88
N GLY A 72 -5.64 -6.51 1.32
CA GLY A 72 -5.75 -5.21 0.65
C GLY A 72 -6.74 -5.24 -0.53
N LEU A 73 -6.67 -6.28 -1.36
CA LEU A 73 -7.57 -6.46 -2.50
C LEU A 73 -9.00 -6.77 -2.08
N ALA A 74 -9.22 -7.47 -0.96
CA ALA A 74 -10.55 -7.70 -0.42
C ALA A 74 -11.22 -6.39 0.01
N MET A 75 -10.47 -5.47 0.62
CA MET A 75 -10.97 -4.13 0.94
C MET A 75 -11.17 -3.27 -0.31
N ALA A 76 -10.25 -3.36 -1.27
CA ALA A 76 -10.37 -2.65 -2.55
C ALA A 76 -11.64 -3.04 -3.32
N ARG A 77 -12.09 -4.30 -3.25
CA ARG A 77 -13.37 -4.73 -3.87
C ARG A 77 -14.61 -4.23 -3.13
N LYS A 78 -14.50 -3.95 -1.83
CA LYS A 78 -15.62 -3.51 -0.99
C LYS A 78 -15.82 -1.99 -1.02
N THR A 79 -14.79 -1.23 -1.40
CA THR A 79 -14.88 0.23 -1.41
C THR A 79 -15.86 0.70 -2.47
N ALA A 80 -16.72 1.66 -2.11
CA ALA A 80 -17.64 2.31 -3.05
C ALA A 80 -16.98 3.45 -3.84
N SER A 81 -15.73 3.81 -3.50
CA SER A 81 -14.99 4.86 -4.18
C SER A 81 -14.69 4.46 -5.63
N PRO A 82 -14.98 5.32 -6.63
CA PRO A 82 -14.60 5.07 -8.01
C PRO A 82 -13.11 5.39 -8.29
N PHE A 83 -12.38 5.92 -7.32
CA PHE A 83 -10.97 6.30 -7.45
C PHE A 83 -10.03 5.19 -7.00
N LEU A 84 -8.87 5.13 -7.65
CA LEU A 84 -7.80 4.22 -7.25
C LEU A 84 -7.32 4.56 -5.83
N PRO A 85 -7.11 3.57 -4.94
CA PRO A 85 -6.53 3.84 -3.63
C PRO A 85 -5.10 4.38 -3.76
N SER A 86 -4.70 5.25 -2.84
CA SER A 86 -3.29 5.64 -2.71
C SER A 86 -2.44 4.47 -2.19
N PRO A 87 -1.12 4.46 -2.40
CA PRO A 87 -0.24 3.41 -1.84
C PRO A 87 -0.40 3.27 -0.32
N GLY A 88 -0.43 4.39 0.41
CA GLY A 88 -0.59 4.38 1.87
C GLY A 88 -1.95 3.84 2.32
N GLN A 89 -3.03 4.19 1.61
CA GLN A 89 -4.36 3.64 1.89
C GLN A 89 -4.40 2.12 1.68
N PHE A 90 -3.81 1.64 0.58
CA PHE A 90 -3.76 0.21 0.29
C PHE A 90 -2.93 -0.55 1.33
N ILE A 91 -1.78 0.00 1.74
CA ILE A 91 -0.92 -0.56 2.81
C ILE A 91 -1.68 -0.69 4.12
N ALA A 92 -2.48 0.32 4.50
CA ALA A 92 -3.30 0.25 5.71
C ALA A 92 -4.28 -0.93 5.66
N TRP A 93 -4.91 -1.19 4.51
CA TRP A 93 -5.78 -2.35 4.34
C TRP A 93 -5.03 -3.69 4.42
N CYS A 94 -3.84 -3.77 3.81
CA CYS A 94 -2.98 -4.95 3.89
C CYS A 94 -2.64 -5.32 5.35
N GLN A 95 -2.35 -4.31 6.17
CA GLN A 95 -2.00 -4.50 7.57
C GLN A 95 -3.21 -4.87 8.43
N GLN A 96 -4.37 -4.25 8.22
CA GLN A 96 -5.60 -4.55 8.96
C GLN A 96 -6.03 -6.01 8.81
N GLY A 97 -6.01 -6.56 7.59
CA GLY A 97 -6.38 -7.96 7.39
C GLY A 97 -5.38 -8.95 7.99
N ASN A 98 -4.10 -8.57 8.12
CA ASN A 98 -3.11 -9.37 8.82
C ASN A 98 -3.37 -9.42 10.34
N SER A 99 -3.75 -8.29 10.96
CA SER A 99 -4.12 -8.25 12.39
C SER A 99 -5.34 -9.14 12.69
N GLN A 100 -6.35 -9.08 11.81
CA GLN A 100 -7.59 -9.83 11.96
C GLN A 100 -7.37 -11.36 11.88
N HIS A 101 -6.46 -11.83 11.02
CA HIS A 101 -6.09 -13.26 10.95
C HIS A 101 -5.18 -13.71 12.10
N ALA A 102 -4.40 -12.79 12.69
CA ALA A 102 -3.54 -13.07 13.83
C ALA A 102 -4.28 -13.06 15.19
N GLY A 103 -5.60 -12.78 15.21
CA GLY A 103 -6.37 -12.62 16.46
C GLY A 103 -5.93 -11.43 17.31
N LEU A 104 -5.10 -10.54 16.76
CA LEU A 104 -4.62 -9.34 17.43
C LEU A 104 -5.65 -8.24 17.19
N PRO A 105 -6.06 -7.48 18.23
CA PRO A 105 -6.97 -6.37 18.04
C PRO A 105 -6.36 -5.44 16.99
N THR A 106 -7.12 -5.18 15.92
CA THR A 106 -6.74 -4.20 14.90
C THR A 106 -6.29 -2.95 15.63
N ALA A 107 -5.03 -2.52 15.42
CA ALA A 107 -4.56 -1.23 15.88
C ALA A 107 -5.25 -0.16 15.03
N THR A 108 -6.56 -0.04 15.23
CA THR A 108 -7.36 1.09 14.83
C THR A 108 -6.62 2.29 15.41
N HIS A 109 -6.36 3.31 14.59
CA HIS A 109 -6.03 4.64 15.10
C HIS A 109 -7.28 5.20 15.78
N ASP A 110 -7.70 4.51 16.84
CA ASP A 110 -8.78 4.91 17.70
C ASP A 110 -8.16 5.98 18.59
N ARG A 111 -8.39 7.24 18.22
CA ARG A 111 -7.92 8.39 19.00
C ARG A 111 -8.42 8.31 20.46
N ALA A 112 -9.47 7.53 20.74
CA ALA A 112 -9.93 7.21 22.08
C ALA A 112 -8.98 6.27 22.85
N ALA A 113 -8.27 5.35 22.17
CA ALA A 113 -7.30 4.46 22.82
C ALA A 113 -6.03 5.19 23.24
N LEU A 114 -5.55 6.15 22.44
CA LEU A 114 -4.45 7.03 22.83
C LEU A 114 -4.81 7.88 24.06
N TRP A 115 -6.07 8.34 24.13
CA TRP A 115 -6.55 9.07 25.31
C TRP A 115 -6.71 8.19 26.55
N ARG A 116 -7.15 6.94 26.41
CA ARG A 116 -7.13 5.98 27.52
C ARG A 116 -5.73 5.69 28.05
N VAL A 117 -4.72 5.56 27.18
CA VAL A 117 -3.32 5.39 27.60
C VAL A 117 -2.79 6.66 28.26
N PHE A 118 -3.16 7.84 27.76
CA PHE A 118 -2.75 9.12 28.36
C PHE A 118 -3.44 9.39 29.71
N ASP A 119 -4.72 9.03 29.86
CA ASP A 119 -5.47 9.10 31.12
C ASP A 119 -4.86 8.16 32.18
N LEU A 120 -4.37 6.97 31.77
CA LEU A 120 -3.64 6.06 32.65
C LEU A 120 -2.25 6.59 33.04
N LEU A 121 -1.67 7.49 32.25
CA LEU A 121 -0.40 8.18 32.56
C LEU A 121 -0.60 9.47 33.37
N GLN A 122 -1.85 9.88 33.65
CA GLN A 122 -2.20 11.04 34.49
C GLN A 122 -2.98 10.68 35.76
N ALA A 123 -3.15 9.39 36.07
CA ALA A 123 -3.77 8.96 37.30
C ALA A 123 -2.89 9.33 38.52
N PRO A 124 -3.45 10.02 39.54
CA PRO A 124 -2.67 10.44 40.70
C PRO A 124 -2.38 9.24 41.61
N TRP A 125 -1.18 8.69 41.44
CA TRP A 125 -0.34 8.25 42.56
C TRP A 125 0.83 9.21 42.68
#